data_AF-A0A7C7Y7E5-F1
#
_entry.id   AF-A0A7C7Y7E5-F1
#
_cell.length_a   1.000
_cell.length_b   1.000
_cell.length_c   1.000
_cell.angle_alpha   90.00
_cell.angle_beta   90.00
_cell.angle_gamma   90.00
#
_symmetry.space_group_name_H-M   'P 1'
#
loop_
_entity.id
_entity.type
_entity.pdbx_description
1 polymer ?
#
loop_
_entity_poly.entity_id
_entity_poly.type
_entity_poly.pdbx_seq_one_letter_code
_entity_poly.pdbx_strand_id
1 'polypeptide(L)' 'MELLKLCKENGVVAFLAGHTHKLVVNEYKGIQLVNGETTSKNFDNRPMGFRWWDVAAKAKMVHRFVALEGMDE' A
#
# COMPACT_ATOMS: atom_id res chain seq x y z
N MET A 1 -13.20 0.39 -16.44
CA MET A 1 -12.89 0.97 -15.11
C MET A 1 -14.00 0.66 -14.10
N GLU A 2 -14.62 -0.52 -14.18
CA GLU A 2 -15.82 -0.88 -13.40
C GLU A 2 -15.48 -1.26 -11.96
N LEU A 3 -14.34 -1.91 -11.74
CA LEU A 3 -13.90 -2.34 -10.41
C LEU A 3 -13.77 -1.16 -9.42
N LEU A 4 -13.06 -0.10 -9.81
CA LEU A 4 -12.87 1.07 -8.95
C LEU A 4 -14.18 1.84 -8.71
N LYS A 5 -15.10 1.80 -9.68
CA LYS A 5 -16.46 2.33 -9.52
C LYS A 5 -17.23 1.53 -8.47
N LEU A 6 -17.20 0.19 -8.57
CA LEU A 6 -17.84 -0.69 -7.59
C LEU A 6 -17.24 -0.51 -6.19
N CYS A 7 -15.92 -0.39 -6.07
CA CYS A 7 -15.25 -0.07 -4.81
C CYS A 7 -15.78 1.23 -4.20
N LYS A 8 -15.95 2.27 -5.03
CA LYS A 8 -16.49 3.55 -4.56
C LYS A 8 -17.94 3.44 -4.09
N GLU A 9 -18.78 2.74 -4.84
CA GLU A 9 -20.20 2.51 -4.51
C GLU A 9 -20.38 1.73 -3.21
N ASN A 10 -19.39 0.89 -2.86
CA ASN A 10 -19.40 0.08 -1.63
C ASN A 10 -18.59 0.70 -0.47
N GLY A 11 -18.16 1.95 -0.58
CA GLY A 11 -17.48 2.65 0.51
C GLY A 11 -16.06 2.17 0.81
N VAL A 12 -15.40 1.49 -0.13
CA VAL A 12 -13.98 1.15 -0.02
C VAL A 12 -13.16 2.44 0.03
N VAL A 13 -12.17 2.49 0.91
CA VAL A 13 -11.34 3.68 1.15
C VAL A 13 -9.84 3.45 0.95
N ALA A 14 -9.42 2.19 0.86
CA ALA A 14 -8.08 1.79 0.47
C ALA A 14 -8.14 0.46 -0.29
N PHE A 15 -7.27 0.29 -1.28
CA PHE A 15 -7.05 -0.93 -2.06
C PHE A 15 -5.58 -1.30 -1.93
N LEU A 16 -5.30 -2.40 -1.22
CA LEU A 16 -3.95 -2.89 -0.99
C LEU A 16 -3.59 -3.92 -2.05
N ALA A 17 -2.46 -3.73 -2.72
CA ALA A 17 -1.96 -4.59 -3.78
C ALA A 17 -0.53 -5.08 -3.51
N GLY A 18 -0.06 -6.01 -4.35
CA GLY A 18 1.31 -6.54 -4.35
C GLY A 18 1.78 -6.94 -5.75
N HIS A 19 2.53 -8.05 -5.83
CA HIS A 19 2.97 -8.74 -7.04
C HIS A 19 4.13 -8.11 -7.83
N THR A 20 4.11 -6.81 -8.13
CA THR A 20 5.13 -6.21 -9.00
C THR A 20 6.44 -5.85 -8.29
N HIS A 21 6.47 -6.03 -6.96
CA HIS A 21 7.57 -5.65 -6.07
C HIS A 21 8.00 -4.18 -6.27
N LYS A 22 7.05 -3.29 -6.56
CA LYS A 22 7.31 -1.86 -6.73
C LYS A 22 6.30 -1.07 -5.91
N LEU A 23 6.81 -0.09 -5.15
CA LEU A 23 5.91 0.85 -4.48
C LEU A 23 5.08 1.60 -5.52
N VAL A 24 3.76 1.53 -5.37
CA VAL A 24 2.83 2.44 -6.04
C VAL A 24 1.95 3.07 -4.97
N VAL A 25 1.92 4.39 -4.91
CA VAL A 25 1.00 5.15 -4.07
C VAL A 25 0.22 6.07 -4.98
N ASN A 26 -1.09 5.85 -5.08
CA ASN A 26 -1.98 6.62 -5.92
C ASN A 26 -3.35 6.77 -5.25
N GLU A 27 -4.24 7.53 -5.88
CA GLU A 27 -5.55 7.86 -5.35
C GLU A 27 -6.61 7.85 -6.46
N TYR A 28 -7.79 7.31 -6.14
CA TYR A 28 -8.96 7.37 -7.02
C TYR A 28 -10.24 7.70 -6.23
N LYS A 29 -10.78 8.92 -6.44
CA LYS A 29 -12.03 9.40 -5.80
C LYS A 29 -12.11 9.18 -4.28
N GLY A 30 -11.01 9.40 -3.58
CA GLY A 30 -10.81 9.22 -2.14
C GLY A 30 -10.38 7.80 -1.74
N ILE A 31 -10.14 6.89 -2.69
CA ILE A 31 -9.66 5.54 -2.43
C ILE A 31 -8.13 5.52 -2.57
N GLN A 32 -7.42 5.18 -1.51
CA GLN A 32 -5.96 5.03 -1.55
C GLN A 32 -5.60 3.73 -2.29
N LEU A 33 -4.89 3.82 -3.41
CA LEU A 33 -4.42 2.66 -4.16
C LEU A 33 -2.94 2.46 -3.83
N VAL A 34 -2.65 1.47 -2.98
CA VAL A 34 -1.31 1.27 -2.45
C VAL A 34 -0.82 -0.13 -2.79
N ASN A 35 0.20 -0.19 -3.62
CA ASN A 35 0.97 -1.40 -3.88
C ASN A 35 2.18 -1.39 -2.94
N GLY A 36 2.23 -2.36 -2.03
CA GLY A 36 3.32 -2.46 -1.06
C GLY A 36 4.66 -2.78 -1.71
N GLU A 37 5.75 -2.36 -1.04
CA GLU A 37 7.07 -2.93 -1.27
C GLU A 37 7.10 -4.44 -0.95
N THR A 38 8.20 -5.11 -1.30
CA THR A 38 8.45 -6.48 -0.86
C THR A 38 9.26 -6.50 0.44
N THR A 39 9.02 -7.52 1.25
CA THR A 39 9.78 -7.79 2.47
C THR A 39 11.16 -8.41 2.19
N SER A 40 11.46 -8.76 0.94
CA SER A 40 12.73 -9.36 0.48
C SER A 40 13.58 -8.41 -0.35
N LYS A 41 14.89 -8.70 -0.54
CA LYS A 41 15.71 -7.99 -1.53
C LYS A 41 15.07 -8.07 -2.92
N ASN A 42 15.15 -6.99 -3.67
CA ASN A 42 14.49 -6.86 -4.97
C ASN A 42 15.23 -5.92 -5.92
N PHE A 43 14.81 -5.90 -7.19
CA PHE A 43 15.47 -5.20 -8.29
C PHE A 43 15.35 -3.66 -8.26
N ASP A 44 14.62 -3.09 -7.30
CA ASP A 44 14.37 -1.65 -7.19
C ASP A 44 15.23 -0.96 -6.12
N ASN A 45 16.18 -1.66 -5.52
CA ASN A 45 17.13 -1.16 -4.49
C ASN A 45 16.46 -0.46 -3.30
N ARG A 46 15.15 -0.69 -3.08
CA ARG A 46 14.46 -0.15 -1.92
C ARG A 46 14.88 -0.94 -0.68
N PRO A 47 14.90 -0.30 0.50
CA PRO A 47 15.08 -1.01 1.76
C PRO A 47 14.01 -2.10 1.91
N MET A 48 14.40 -3.26 2.45
CA MET A 48 13.45 -4.29 2.85
C MET A 48 12.54 -3.74 3.95
N GLY A 49 11.24 -4.03 3.87
CA GLY A 49 10.27 -3.48 4.80
C GLY A 49 8.85 -3.84 4.45
N PHE A 50 7.91 -3.22 5.16
CA PHE A 50 6.49 -3.39 4.94
C PHE A 50 5.73 -2.08 5.21
N ARG A 51 4.48 -2.03 4.76
CA ARG A 51 3.58 -0.89 5.01
C ARG A 51 2.75 -1.16 6.25
N TRP A 52 2.93 -0.32 7.28
CA TRP A 52 2.05 -0.27 8.43
C TRP A 52 0.83 0.59 8.13
N TRP A 53 -0.36 0.12 8.50
CA TRP A 53 -1.63 0.83 8.31
C TRP A 53 -2.28 1.13 9.66
N ASP A 54 -2.51 2.42 9.92
CA ASP A 54 -3.31 2.88 11.04
C ASP A 54 -4.75 3.09 10.56
N VAL A 55 -5.66 2.28 11.10
CA VAL A 55 -7.08 2.28 10.76
C VAL A 55 -7.86 3.02 11.85
N ALA A 56 -8.36 4.21 11.52
CA ALA A 56 -9.18 5.00 12.43
C ALA A 56 -10.66 5.01 12.02
N ALA A 57 -11.51 5.41 12.96
CA ALA A 57 -12.93 5.60 12.70
C ALA A 57 -13.19 6.58 11.54
N LYS A 58 -14.36 6.47 10.91
CA LYS A 58 -14.79 7.31 9.78
C LYS A 58 -13.86 7.24 8.57
N ALA A 59 -13.33 6.04 8.28
CA ALA A 59 -12.56 5.77 7.06
C ALA A 59 -11.27 6.58 6.90
N LYS A 60 -10.69 7.06 8.00
CA LYS A 60 -9.36 7.67 7.99
C LYS A 60 -8.33 6.55 8.06
N MET A 61 -7.69 6.27 6.93
CA MET A 61 -6.58 5.33 6.81
C MET A 61 -5.30 6.11 6.58
N VAL A 62 -4.25 5.80 7.34
CA VAL A 62 -2.90 6.35 7.13
C VAL A 62 -1.93 5.18 7.04
N HIS A 63 -0.97 5.27 6.12
CA HIS A 63 0.06 4.24 5.98
C HIS A 63 1.47 4.83 5.99
N ARG A 64 2.40 4.10 6.58
CA ARG A 64 3.83 4.44 6.58
C ARG A 64 4.67 3.22 6.25
N PHE A 65 5.82 3.44 5.64
CA PHE A 65 6.79 2.38 5.43
C PHE A 65 7.56 2.13 6.74
N VAL A 66 7.78 0.86 7.07
CA VAL A 66 8.60 0.40 8.19
C VAL A 66 9.71 -0.44 7.59
N ALA A 67 10.95 0.06 7.68
CA ALA A 67 12.13 -0.67 7.26
C ALA A 67 12.41 -1.82 8.23
N LEU A 68 12.91 -2.93 7.70
CA LEU A 68 13.49 -3.99 8.50
C LEU A 68 14.93 -3.61 8.86
N GLU A 69 15.30 -3.76 10.12
CA GLU A 69 16.65 -3.51 10.62
C GLU A 69 17.50 -4.78 10.56
N GLY A 70 18.82 -4.63 10.41
CA GLY A 70 19.76 -5.75 10.43
C GLY A 70 19.73 -6.64 9.17
N MET A 71 19.20 -6.14 8.05
CA MET A 71 19.11 -6.87 6.78
C MET A 71 20.30 -6.60 5.84
N ASP A 72 21.31 -5.87 6.31
CA ASP A 72 22.58 -5.60 5.63
C ASP A 72 23.55 -6.79 5.79
N GLU A 73 23.15 -7.96 5.30
CA GLU A 73 24.04 -9.13 5.09
C GLU A 73 24.23 -9.40 3.60
#